data_AF-A0A842XPF6-F1
#
_entry.id   AF-A0A842XPF6-F1
#
_cell.length_a   1.000
_cell.length_b   1.000
_cell.length_c   1.000
_cell.angle_alpha   90.00
_cell.angle_beta   90.00
_cell.angle_gamma   90.00
#
_symmetry.space_group_name_H-M   'P 1'
#
loop_
_entity.id
_entity.type
_entity.pdbx_description
1 polymer ?
#
loop_
_entity_poly.entity_id
_entity_poly.type
_entity_poly.pdbx_seq_one_letter_code
_entity_poly.pdbx_strand_id
1 'polypeptide(L)'
;MKAKRGILSLRGKQITIFLLEFLAVSAICLAVWYRIGEFYQGAIFFVAKHVLLSMGYTPVQIAAVNVSGAYLGNFNVVPLVALAIATPGWRLRERGEMLVIGGPVLFLLHVLDLVAHFPMYFHGSELAQFIVHSIGVGGVAMPFIIWFMVAPLASE
;
A
#
# COMPACT_ATOMS: atom_id res chain seq x y z
N MET A 1 -8.17 16.84 -31.59
CA MET A 1 -7.70 16.35 -30.27
C MET A 1 -8.57 16.95 -29.18
N LYS A 2 -9.49 16.16 -28.59
CA LYS A 2 -10.35 16.60 -27.49
C LYS A 2 -9.50 16.61 -26.22
N ALA A 3 -9.39 17.75 -25.54
CA ALA A 3 -8.60 17.89 -24.33
C ALA A 3 -9.07 16.87 -23.27
N LYS A 4 -8.16 15.98 -22.83
CA LYS A 4 -8.36 15.05 -21.71
C LYS A 4 -8.70 15.87 -20.46
N ARG A 5 -9.97 15.88 -20.03
CA ARG A 5 -10.38 16.44 -18.72
C ARG A 5 -9.96 15.45 -17.63
N GLY A 6 -8.67 15.40 -17.37
CA GLY A 6 -8.14 14.74 -16.18
C GLY A 6 -8.44 15.55 -14.92
N ILE A 7 -8.21 14.95 -13.76
CA ILE A 7 -8.31 15.52 -12.40
C ILE A 7 -7.59 16.89 -12.28
N LEU A 8 -6.63 17.17 -13.16
CA LEU A 8 -5.94 18.46 -13.31
C LEU A 8 -6.83 19.63 -13.77
N SER A 9 -8.10 19.39 -14.14
CA SER A 9 -9.07 20.45 -14.49
C SER A 9 -10.11 20.75 -13.41
N LEU A 10 -9.93 20.26 -12.17
CA LEU A 10 -10.87 20.49 -11.08
C LEU A 10 -10.82 21.95 -10.58
N ARG A 11 -11.99 22.57 -10.42
CA ARG A 11 -12.12 23.90 -9.80
C ARG A 11 -11.86 23.80 -8.30
N GLY A 12 -11.40 24.89 -7.66
CA GLY A 12 -11.04 24.90 -6.23
C GLY A 12 -12.07 24.25 -5.29
N LYS A 13 -13.38 24.52 -5.50
CA LYS A 13 -14.46 23.88 -4.72
C LYS A 13 -14.50 22.35 -4.87
N GLN A 14 -14.20 21.83 -6.06
CA GLN A 14 -14.17 20.37 -6.31
C GLN A 14 -12.96 19.71 -5.65
N ILE A 15 -11.81 20.40 -5.59
CA ILE A 15 -10.64 19.93 -4.86
C ILE A 15 -10.96 19.83 -3.36
N THR A 16 -11.60 20.85 -2.78
CA THR A 16 -12.00 20.81 -1.37
C THR A 16 -12.94 19.65 -1.07
N ILE A 17 -13.94 19.42 -1.91
CA ILE A 17 -14.88 18.30 -1.74
C ILE A 17 -14.14 16.97 -1.81
N PHE A 18 -13.27 16.77 -2.81
CA PHE A 18 -12.46 15.57 -2.94
C PHE A 18 -11.62 15.31 -1.68
N LEU A 19 -10.94 16.33 -1.15
CA LEU A 19 -10.10 16.19 0.04
C LEU A 19 -10.92 15.83 1.28
N LEU A 20 -12.10 16.43 1.45
CA LEU A 20 -13.01 16.11 2.55
C LEU A 20 -13.56 14.68 2.45
N GLU A 21 -13.98 14.26 1.25
CA GLU A 21 -14.43 12.90 1.00
C GLU A 21 -13.31 11.89 1.23
N PHE A 22 -12.11 12.15 0.71
CA PHE A 22 -10.94 11.30 0.92
C PHE A 22 -10.62 11.14 2.41
N LEU A 23 -10.65 12.23 3.19
CA LEU A 23 -10.40 12.18 4.62
C LEU A 23 -11.47 11.37 5.35
N ALA A 24 -12.76 11.61 5.05
CA ALA A 24 -13.87 10.89 5.65
C ALA A 24 -13.81 9.39 5.34
N VAL A 25 -13.60 9.02 4.08
CA VAL A 25 -13.48 7.61 3.67
C VAL A 25 -12.24 6.97 4.30
N SER A 26 -11.11 7.67 4.35
CA SER A 26 -9.90 7.16 5.01
C SER A 26 -10.15 6.85 6.49
N ALA A 27 -10.86 7.71 7.21
CA ALA A 27 -11.19 7.47 8.62
C ALA A 27 -12.07 6.21 8.80
N ILE A 28 -13.07 6.03 7.94
CA ILE A 28 -13.93 4.83 7.95
C ILE A 28 -13.11 3.58 7.62
N CYS A 29 -12.33 3.62 6.54
CA CYS A 29 -11.47 2.52 6.11
C CYS A 29 -10.43 2.16 7.19
N LEU A 30 -9.89 3.15 7.91
CA LEU A 30 -8.97 2.91 9.03
C LEU A 30 -9.68 2.20 10.20
N ALA A 31 -10.90 2.61 10.54
CA ALA A 31 -11.69 1.94 11.57
C ALA A 31 -11.98 0.46 11.22
N VAL A 32 -12.28 0.19 9.95
CA VAL A 32 -12.42 -1.19 9.43
C VAL A 32 -11.08 -1.92 9.47
N TRP A 33 -10.00 -1.27 9.05
CA TRP A 33 -8.65 -1.84 9.02
C TRP A 33 -8.21 -2.36 10.39
N TYR A 34 -8.52 -1.64 11.48
CA TYR A 34 -8.24 -2.13 12.83
C TYR A 34 -8.88 -3.48 13.17
N ARG A 35 -9.94 -3.88 12.46
CA ARG A 35 -10.62 -5.17 12.64
C ARG A 35 -10.08 -6.27 11.75
N ILE A 36 -9.63 -5.93 10.53
CA ILE A 36 -9.27 -6.93 9.51
C ILE A 36 -7.77 -6.96 9.17
N GLY A 37 -7.00 -5.97 9.62
CA GLY A 37 -5.59 -5.80 9.29
C GLY A 37 -4.73 -6.99 9.73
N GLU A 38 -5.12 -7.68 10.80
CA GLU A 38 -4.47 -8.92 11.27
C GLU A 38 -4.40 -9.99 10.19
N PHE A 39 -5.52 -10.24 9.51
CA PHE A 39 -5.60 -11.26 8.47
C PHE A 39 -4.68 -10.91 7.29
N TYR A 40 -4.65 -9.63 6.92
CA TYR A 40 -3.74 -9.14 5.87
C TYR A 40 -2.27 -9.34 6.25
N GLN A 41 -1.91 -9.04 7.51
CA GLN A 41 -0.57 -9.31 8.01
C GLN A 41 -0.23 -10.79 8.04
N GLY A 42 -1.18 -11.64 8.45
CA GLY A 42 -1.02 -13.09 8.39
C GLY A 42 -0.70 -13.57 6.97
N ALA A 43 -1.36 -13.02 5.96
CA ALA A 43 -1.07 -13.33 4.56
C ALA A 43 0.33 -12.86 4.12
N ILE A 44 0.74 -11.65 4.50
CA ILE A 44 2.11 -11.15 4.24
C ILE A 44 3.14 -12.06 4.88
N PHE A 45 2.97 -12.37 6.17
CA PHE A 45 3.89 -13.21 6.92
C PHE A 45 3.96 -14.62 6.35
N PHE A 46 2.82 -15.18 5.93
CA PHE A 46 2.78 -16.47 5.26
C PHE A 46 3.67 -16.49 4.02
N VAL A 47 3.53 -15.50 3.12
CA VAL A 47 4.35 -15.43 1.90
C VAL A 47 5.82 -15.15 2.25
N ALA A 48 6.09 -14.18 3.12
CA ALA A 48 7.44 -13.82 3.53
C ALA A 48 8.18 -15.01 4.17
N LYS A 49 7.51 -15.81 5.01
CA LYS A 49 8.09 -17.02 5.60
C LYS A 49 8.64 -17.98 4.54
N HIS A 50 7.91 -18.20 3.44
CA HIS A 50 8.38 -19.07 2.36
C HIS A 50 9.60 -18.50 1.67
N VAL A 51 9.62 -17.19 1.41
CA VAL A 51 10.79 -16.49 0.85
C VAL A 51 11.99 -16.62 1.79
N LEU A 52 11.82 -16.36 3.09
CA LEU A 52 12.89 -16.43 4.09
C LEU A 52 13.46 -17.84 4.24
N LEU A 53 12.61 -18.87 4.25
CA LEU A 53 13.05 -20.27 4.25
C LEU A 53 13.89 -20.57 3.00
N SER A 54 13.48 -20.07 1.82
CA SER A 54 14.25 -20.24 0.58
C SER A 54 15.58 -19.50 0.57
N MET A 55 15.71 -18.43 1.36
CA MET A 55 16.97 -17.70 1.58
C MET A 55 17.89 -18.38 2.59
N GLY A 56 17.45 -19.46 3.25
CA GLY A 56 18.25 -20.23 4.22
C GLY A 56 18.04 -19.83 5.69
N TYR A 57 17.06 -18.97 6.00
CA TYR A 57 16.74 -18.65 7.40
C TYR A 57 16.00 -19.81 8.06
N THR A 58 16.35 -20.09 9.32
CA THR A 58 15.70 -21.15 10.11
C THR A 58 14.36 -20.69 10.69
N PRO A 59 13.43 -21.61 11.00
CA PRO A 59 12.18 -21.27 11.69
C PRO A 59 12.40 -20.50 13.01
N VAL A 60 13.49 -20.79 13.72
CA VAL A 60 13.86 -20.11 14.97
C VAL A 60 14.25 -18.65 14.70
N GLN A 61 15.06 -18.39 13.66
CA GLN A 61 15.39 -17.02 13.26
C GLN A 61 14.15 -16.24 12.81
N ILE A 62 13.25 -16.89 12.07
CA ILE A 62 11.98 -16.29 11.62
C ILE A 62 11.07 -15.93 12.81
N ALA A 63 11.00 -16.79 13.83
CA ALA A 63 10.23 -16.52 15.04
C ALA A 63 10.88 -15.46 15.95
N ALA A 64 12.21 -15.33 15.93
CA ALA A 64 12.95 -14.39 16.76
C ALA A 64 12.76 -12.92 16.34
N VAL A 65 12.56 -12.67 15.04
CA VAL A 65 12.11 -11.35 14.55
C VAL A 65 10.63 -11.25 14.90
N ASN A 66 10.32 -10.78 16.11
CA ASN A 66 8.95 -10.70 16.61
C ASN A 66 8.11 -9.73 15.78
N VAL A 67 7.44 -10.25 14.74
CA VAL A 67 6.61 -9.47 13.81
C VAL A 67 5.26 -9.08 14.43
N SER A 68 4.91 -9.58 15.63
CA SER A 68 3.64 -9.26 16.28
C SER A 68 3.45 -7.76 16.55
N GLY A 69 4.54 -7.00 16.70
CA GLY A 69 4.52 -5.54 16.84
C GLY A 69 4.37 -4.76 15.52
N ALA A 70 4.53 -5.42 14.36
CA ALA A 70 4.35 -4.80 13.05
C ALA A 70 2.87 -4.51 12.72
N TYR A 71 1.95 -4.95 13.59
CA TYR A 71 0.49 -4.86 13.51
C TYR A 71 -0.09 -3.50 13.10
N LEU A 72 0.64 -2.42 13.37
CA LEU A 72 0.21 -1.04 13.19
C LEU A 72 0.95 -0.31 12.06
N GLY A 73 1.91 -0.92 11.37
CA GLY A 73 2.74 -0.19 10.41
C GLY A 73 2.10 0.02 9.04
N ASN A 74 1.13 -0.82 8.68
CA ASN A 74 0.79 -1.02 7.28
C ASN A 74 -0.61 -0.52 6.94
N PHE A 75 -0.76 0.79 6.88
CA PHE A 75 -2.03 1.42 6.52
C PHE A 75 -2.15 1.73 5.05
N ASN A 76 -1.19 1.39 4.19
CA ASN A 76 -1.15 1.85 2.79
C ASN A 76 -2.35 1.38 1.95
N VAL A 77 -3.01 0.30 2.37
CA VAL A 77 -4.27 -0.16 1.77
C VAL A 77 -5.42 0.84 2.02
N VAL A 78 -5.44 1.50 3.17
CA VAL A 78 -6.46 2.49 3.55
C VAL A 78 -6.52 3.66 2.56
N PRO A 79 -5.44 4.44 2.32
CA PRO A 79 -5.46 5.50 1.34
C PRO A 79 -5.63 4.98 -0.09
N LEU A 80 -5.22 3.75 -0.43
CA LEU A 80 -5.50 3.17 -1.76
C LEU A 80 -7.01 3.04 -1.99
N VAL A 81 -7.73 2.44 -1.03
CA VAL A 81 -9.19 2.28 -1.10
C VAL A 81 -9.88 3.64 -1.05
N ALA A 82 -9.43 4.53 -0.16
CA ALA A 82 -10.01 5.86 -0.04
C ALA A 82 -9.82 6.69 -1.32
N LEU A 83 -8.66 6.62 -1.97
CA LEU A 83 -8.43 7.27 -3.26
C LEU A 83 -9.35 6.70 -4.34
N ALA A 84 -9.46 5.37 -4.46
CA ALA A 84 -10.38 4.76 -5.42
C ALA A 84 -11.82 5.25 -5.20
N ILE A 85 -12.28 5.35 -3.95
CA ILE A 85 -13.65 5.77 -3.64
C ILE A 85 -13.88 7.27 -3.85
N ALA A 86 -12.99 8.11 -3.33
CA ALA A 86 -13.16 9.56 -3.30
C ALA A 86 -12.86 10.21 -4.64
N THR A 87 -12.17 9.51 -5.57
CA THR A 87 -11.80 10.12 -6.85
C THR A 87 -13.05 10.52 -7.66
N PRO A 88 -13.21 11.82 -7.96
CA PRO A 88 -14.40 12.32 -8.63
C PRO A 88 -14.41 11.87 -10.10
N GLY A 89 -15.58 11.45 -10.58
CA GLY A 89 -15.81 11.10 -11.97
C GLY A 89 -15.37 9.69 -12.38
N TRP A 90 -14.68 8.94 -11.50
CA TRP A 90 -14.38 7.52 -11.75
C TRP A 90 -15.62 6.66 -11.60
N ARG A 91 -15.88 5.79 -12.59
CA ARG A 91 -16.93 4.76 -12.51
C ARG A 91 -16.41 3.55 -11.73
N LEU A 92 -17.26 2.54 -11.55
CA LEU A 92 -16.90 1.33 -10.79
C LEU A 92 -15.73 0.56 -11.42
N ARG A 93 -15.58 0.62 -12.75
CA ARG A 93 -14.52 -0.09 -13.47
C ARG A 93 -13.14 0.45 -13.11
N GLU A 94 -12.97 1.76 -13.18
CA GLU A 94 -11.69 2.46 -12.94
C GLU A 94 -11.27 2.30 -11.48
N ARG A 95 -12.25 2.34 -10.58
CA ARG A 95 -12.06 2.01 -9.15
C ARG A 95 -11.56 0.58 -8.98
N GLY A 96 -12.21 -0.37 -9.66
CA GLY A 96 -11.82 -1.78 -9.66
C GLY A 96 -10.42 -2.01 -10.21
N GLU A 97 -10.08 -1.39 -11.35
CA GLU A 97 -8.75 -1.47 -11.97
C GLU A 97 -7.66 -0.96 -11.01
N MET A 98 -7.88 0.18 -10.35
CA MET A 98 -6.94 0.69 -9.35
C MET A 98 -6.74 -0.29 -8.19
N LEU A 99 -7.79 -0.93 -7.70
CA LEU A 99 -7.69 -1.88 -6.59
C LEU A 99 -7.02 -3.19 -7.00
N VAL A 100 -7.33 -3.69 -8.20
CA VAL A 100 -6.76 -4.93 -8.76
C VAL A 100 -5.27 -4.77 -9.06
N ILE A 101 -4.82 -3.58 -9.46
CA ILE A 101 -3.40 -3.28 -9.67
C ILE A 101 -2.72 -2.96 -8.34
N GLY A 102 -3.30 -2.03 -7.57
CA GLY A 102 -2.68 -1.49 -6.37
C GLY A 102 -2.60 -2.47 -5.22
N GLY A 103 -3.61 -3.33 -5.04
CA GLY A 103 -3.64 -4.33 -3.97
C GLY A 103 -2.43 -5.28 -4.03
N PRO A 104 -2.18 -5.96 -5.16
CA PRO A 104 -1.00 -6.81 -5.34
C PRO A 104 0.32 -6.05 -5.22
N VAL A 105 0.43 -4.84 -5.78
CA VAL A 105 1.67 -4.04 -5.69
C VAL A 105 2.00 -3.71 -4.24
N LEU A 106 1.02 -3.22 -3.47
CA LEU A 106 1.22 -2.95 -2.05
C LEU A 106 1.54 -4.24 -1.29
N PHE A 107 0.81 -5.33 -1.54
CA PHE A 107 1.08 -6.62 -0.91
C PHE A 107 2.53 -7.08 -1.10
N LEU A 108 3.03 -7.04 -2.33
CA LEU A 108 4.40 -7.42 -2.64
C LEU A 108 5.42 -6.48 -2.00
N LEU A 109 5.15 -5.18 -1.97
CA LEU A 109 6.02 -4.20 -1.31
C LEU A 109 6.15 -4.51 0.19
N HIS A 110 5.06 -4.92 0.83
CA HIS A 110 5.06 -5.26 2.26
C HIS A 110 5.75 -6.60 2.54
N VAL A 111 5.61 -7.58 1.66
CA VAL A 111 6.39 -8.82 1.73
C VAL A 111 7.89 -8.50 1.59
N LEU A 112 8.26 -7.67 0.61
CA LEU A 112 9.65 -7.26 0.41
C LEU A 112 10.22 -6.53 1.62
N ASP A 113 9.46 -5.59 2.19
CA ASP A 113 9.84 -4.86 3.40
C ASP A 113 10.14 -5.82 4.56
N LEU A 114 9.20 -6.73 4.85
CA LEU A 114 9.36 -7.72 5.91
C LEU A 114 10.58 -8.62 5.65
N VAL A 115 10.76 -9.10 4.42
CA VAL A 115 11.90 -9.95 4.07
C VAL A 115 13.22 -9.19 4.22
N ALA A 116 13.28 -7.92 3.83
CA ALA A 116 14.49 -7.10 3.92
C ALA A 116 14.95 -6.84 5.37
N HIS A 117 14.04 -6.88 6.36
CA HIS A 117 14.43 -6.76 7.76
C HIS A 117 15.37 -7.89 8.22
N PHE A 118 15.31 -9.07 7.62
CA PHE A 118 16.14 -10.22 8.00
C PHE A 118 17.63 -10.04 7.67
N PRO A 119 18.04 -9.79 6.41
CA PRO A 119 19.44 -9.54 6.10
C PRO A 119 19.96 -8.25 6.74
N MET A 120 19.10 -7.26 6.98
CA MET A 120 19.46 -6.09 7.79
C MET A 120 19.80 -6.49 9.23
N TYR A 121 18.94 -7.28 9.89
CA TYR A 121 19.09 -7.65 11.29
C TYR A 121 20.21 -8.69 11.54
N PHE A 122 20.28 -9.74 10.73
CA PHE A 122 21.21 -10.87 10.96
C PHE A 122 22.57 -10.70 10.28
N HIS A 123 22.67 -9.89 9.23
CA HIS A 123 23.90 -9.74 8.45
C HIS A 123 24.37 -8.28 8.30
N GLY A 124 23.66 -7.31 8.86
CA GLY A 124 24.03 -5.89 8.74
C GLY A 124 24.05 -5.40 7.29
N SER A 125 23.23 -5.98 6.41
CA SER A 125 23.26 -5.69 4.98
C SER A 125 22.83 -4.24 4.69
N GLU A 126 23.75 -3.44 4.13
CA GLU A 126 23.48 -2.05 3.75
C GLU A 126 22.39 -1.95 2.66
N LEU A 127 22.38 -2.89 1.71
CA LEU A 127 21.33 -2.95 0.68
C LEU A 127 19.95 -3.18 1.31
N ALA A 128 19.87 -4.11 2.26
CA ALA A 128 18.62 -4.39 2.97
C ALA A 128 18.16 -3.19 3.81
N GLN A 129 19.10 -2.52 4.47
CA GLN A 129 18.84 -1.28 5.18
C GLN A 129 18.29 -0.20 4.24
N PHE A 130 18.93 0.02 3.08
CA PHE A 130 18.44 0.95 2.07
C PHE A 130 17.02 0.63 1.60
N ILE A 131 16.71 -0.65 1.37
CA ILE A 131 15.37 -1.09 0.98
C ILE A 131 14.33 -0.76 2.07
N VAL A 132 14.57 -1.16 3.33
CA VAL A 132 13.65 -0.90 4.45
C VAL A 132 13.38 0.61 4.61
N HIS A 133 14.43 1.43 4.57
CA HIS A 133 14.27 2.89 4.70
C HIS A 133 13.51 3.49 3.50
N SER A 134 13.82 3.02 2.29
CA SER A 134 13.15 3.47 1.08
C SER A 134 11.67 3.07 1.04
N ILE A 135 11.33 1.89 1.55
CA ILE A 135 9.92 1.45 1.65
C ILE A 135 9.18 2.21 2.74
N GLY A 136 9.83 2.63 3.83
CA GLY A 136 9.21 3.53 4.81
C GLY A 136 8.67 4.82 4.16
N VAL A 137 9.44 5.45 3.27
CA VAL A 137 9.02 6.65 2.54
C VAL A 137 8.10 6.29 1.35
N GLY A 138 8.52 5.32 0.55
CA GLY A 138 7.84 4.91 -0.67
C GLY A 138 6.47 4.28 -0.40
N GLY A 139 6.31 3.55 0.69
CA GLY A 139 5.06 2.91 1.09
C GLY A 139 3.95 3.93 1.34
N VAL A 140 4.26 5.05 2.00
CA VAL A 140 3.31 6.16 2.22
C VAL A 140 2.88 6.79 0.90
N ALA A 141 3.82 6.96 -0.04
CA ALA A 141 3.55 7.58 -1.34
C ALA A 141 2.89 6.62 -2.35
N MET A 142 3.09 5.31 -2.21
CA MET A 142 2.71 4.30 -3.21
C MET A 142 1.23 4.35 -3.61
N PRO A 143 0.25 4.49 -2.69
CA PRO A 143 -1.16 4.61 -3.04
C PRO A 143 -1.45 5.80 -3.97
N PHE A 144 -0.76 6.92 -3.76
CA PHE A 144 -0.88 8.12 -4.58
C PHE A 144 -0.18 7.96 -5.93
N ILE A 145 0.96 7.27 -5.98
CA ILE A 145 1.65 6.92 -7.23
C ILE A 145 0.74 6.03 -8.08
N ILE A 146 0.19 4.96 -7.51
CA ILE A 146 -0.75 4.06 -8.19
C ILE A 146 -1.96 4.84 -8.71
N TRP A 147 -2.56 5.66 -7.84
CA TRP A 147 -3.67 6.52 -8.22
C TRP A 147 -3.34 7.43 -9.41
N PHE A 148 -2.19 8.10 -9.37
CA PHE A 148 -1.74 9.00 -10.43
C PHE A 148 -1.49 8.26 -11.75
N MET A 149 -1.04 7.01 -11.70
CA MET A 149 -0.82 6.19 -12.90
C MET A 149 -2.14 5.70 -13.52
N VAL A 150 -3.17 5.43 -12.72
CA VAL A 150 -4.48 4.94 -13.20
C VAL A 150 -5.43 6.08 -13.58
N ALA A 151 -5.33 7.24 -12.94
CA ALA A 151 -6.20 8.40 -13.19
C ALA A 151 -6.27 8.88 -14.65
N PRO A 152 -5.21 8.82 -15.46
CA PRO A 152 -5.26 9.17 -16.88
C PRO A 152 -5.96 8.12 -17.75
N LEU A 153 -5.95 6.84 -17.35
CA LEU A 153 -6.57 5.72 -18.08
C LEU A 153 -8.09 5.70 -17.91
N ALA A 154 -8.57 6.23 -16.78
CA ALA A 154 -9.99 6.38 -16.43
C ALA A 154 -10.78 7.40 -17.28
N SER A 155 -10.13 8.04 -18.25
CA SER A 155 -10.71 9.13 -19.06
C SER A 155 -10.89 8.78 -20.54
N GLU A 156 -10.72 7.50 -20.89
CA GLU A 156 -10.94 6.91 -22.22
C GLU A 156 -12.27 6.14 -22.26
#